data_AF-A0A821YKF0-F1
#
_entry.id   AF-A0A821YKF0-F1
#
_cell.length_a   1.000
_cell.length_b   1.000
_cell.length_c   1.000
_cell.angle_alpha   90.00
_cell.angle_beta   90.00
_cell.angle_gamma   90.00
#
_symmetry.space_group_name_H-M   'P 1'
#
loop_
_entity.id
_entity.type
_entity.pdbx_description
1 polymer ?
#
loop_
_entity_poly.entity_id
_entity_poly.type
_entity_poly.pdbx_seq_one_letter_code
_entity_poly.pdbx_strand_id
1 'polypeptide(L)' 'QSDYSDVELIIESEHFFAHRTILAARSEYFRALLYGGLREPQHDNHAIEIKECKAAAFKILLRYIYTGQINLAKET' A
#
# COMPACT_ATOMS: atom_id res chain seq x y z
N GLN A 1 -13.14 -3.14 2.65
CA GLN A 1 -13.52 -4.55 2.44
C GLN A 1 -12.21 -5.31 2.31
N SER A 2 -11.97 -6.29 3.17
CA SER A 2 -10.69 -7.04 3.25
C SER A 2 -10.71 -8.34 2.43
N ASP A 3 -11.77 -8.58 1.68
CA ASP A 3 -11.93 -9.79 0.89
C ASP A 3 -10.74 -9.90 -0.09
N TYR A 4 -10.02 -11.02 -0.01
CA TYR A 4 -8.84 -11.34 -0.83
C TYR A 4 -7.59 -10.46 -0.63
N SER A 5 -7.54 -9.61 0.40
CA SER A 5 -6.32 -8.88 0.73
C SER A 5 -5.22 -9.83 1.21
N ASP A 6 -4.06 -9.76 0.59
CA ASP A 6 -2.88 -10.60 0.84
C ASP A 6 -1.69 -9.79 1.39
N VAL A 7 -1.92 -8.52 1.73
CA VAL A 7 -0.97 -7.66 2.42
C VAL A 7 -1.70 -6.63 3.29
N GLU A 8 -1.11 -6.38 4.46
CA GLU A 8 -1.47 -5.31 5.38
C GLU A 8 -0.33 -4.28 5.38
N LEU A 9 -0.66 -3.00 5.20
CA LEU A 9 0.30 -1.89 5.27
C LEU A 9 0.01 -1.08 6.53
N ILE A 10 1.02 -0.88 7.37
CA ILE A 10 0.90 -0.13 8.63
C ILE A 10 1.57 1.23 8.46
N ILE A 11 0.81 2.32 8.62
CA ILE A 11 1.26 3.70 8.41
C ILE A 11 0.68 4.58 9.52
N GLU A 12 1.52 5.27 10.29
CA GLU A 12 1.10 6.11 11.45
C GLU A 12 0.15 5.38 12.42
N SER A 13 0.30 4.06 12.58
CA SER A 13 -0.59 3.18 13.36
C SER A 13 -1.95 2.89 12.73
N GLU A 14 -2.22 3.37 11.52
CA GLU A 14 -3.37 2.96 10.72
C GLU A 14 -3.04 1.72 9.87
N HIS A 15 -4.03 0.83 9.74
CA HIS A 15 -3.91 -0.44 9.03
C HIS A 15 -4.65 -0.40 7.69
N PHE A 16 -3.94 -0.70 6.60
CA PHE A 16 -4.46 -0.71 5.24
C PHE A 16 -4.35 -2.10 4.62
N PHE A 17 -5.49 -2.78 4.45
CA PHE A 17 -5.56 -4.05 3.73
C PHE A 17 -5.59 -3.81 2.22
N ALA A 18 -4.72 -4.50 1.49
CA ALA A 18 -4.55 -4.32 0.06
C ALA A 18 -4.14 -5.61 -0.67
N HIS A 19 -4.00 -5.51 -1.99
CA HIS A 19 -3.61 -6.60 -2.88
C HIS A 19 -2.21 -6.36 -3.42
N ARG A 20 -1.28 -7.27 -3.16
CA ARG A 20 0.13 -7.19 -3.59
C ARG A 20 0.26 -7.01 -5.10
N THR A 21 -0.55 -7.74 -5.85
CA THR A 21 -0.56 -7.72 -7.32
C THR A 21 -0.93 -6.35 -7.86
N ILE A 22 -1.99 -5.74 -7.34
CA ILE A 22 -2.44 -4.39 -7.76
C ILE A 22 -1.39 -3.35 -7.40
N LEU A 23 -0.86 -3.39 -6.16
CA LEU A 23 0.17 -2.46 -5.72
C LEU A 23 1.41 -2.53 -6.62
N ALA A 24 1.93 -3.73 -6.90
CA ALA A 24 3.11 -3.92 -7.73
C ALA A 24 2.88 -3.58 -9.21
N ALA A 25 1.70 -3.85 -9.76
CA ALA A 25 1.37 -3.50 -11.14
C ALA A 25 1.27 -1.98 -11.34
N ARG A 26 0.92 -1.24 -10.29
CA ARG A 26 0.62 0.21 -10.37
C ARG A 26 1.73 1.09 -9.78
N SER A 27 2.74 0.52 -9.14
CA SER A 27 3.84 1.26 -8.51
C SER A 27 5.13 0.44 -8.51
N GLU A 28 6.19 1.02 -9.08
CA GLU A 28 7.51 0.38 -9.09
C GLU A 28 8.11 0.25 -7.70
N TYR A 29 7.82 1.20 -6.81
CA TYR A 29 8.19 1.12 -5.39
C TYR A 29 7.58 -0.13 -4.76
N PHE A 30 6.26 -0.34 -4.91
CA PHE A 30 5.60 -1.52 -4.36
C PHE A 30 6.05 -2.81 -5.06
N ARG A 31 6.34 -2.78 -6.36
CA ARG A 31 6.91 -3.93 -7.07
C ARG A 31 8.25 -4.34 -6.48
N ALA A 32 9.15 -3.39 -6.28
CA ALA A 32 10.45 -3.65 -5.65
C ALA A 32 10.27 -4.10 -4.19
N LEU A 33 9.39 -3.46 -3.44
CA LEU A 33 9.11 -3.78 -2.03
C LEU A 33 8.55 -5.20 -1.86
N LEU A 34 7.64 -5.63 -2.73
CA LEU A 34 6.89 -6.89 -2.59
C LEU A 34 7.52 -8.07 -3.33
N TYR A 35 8.26 -7.82 -4.41
CA TYR A 35 8.82 -8.86 -5.30
C TYR A 35 10.31 -8.68 -5.59
N GLY A 36 10.92 -7.56 -5.17
CA GLY A 36 12.33 -7.26 -5.42
C GLY A 36 13.25 -7.89 -4.37
N GLY A 37 13.42 -9.22 -4.43
CA GLY A 37 14.61 -10.01 -4.04
C GLY A 37 15.33 -9.84 -2.68
N LEU A 38 14.99 -8.84 -1.86
CA LEU A 38 15.69 -8.47 -0.61
C LEU A 38 14.86 -8.74 0.64
N ARG A 39 13.62 -9.21 0.48
CA ARG A 39 12.89 -9.78 1.60
C ARG A 39 13.27 -11.24 1.72
N GLU A 40 14.01 -11.55 2.78
CA GLU A 40 14.04 -12.89 3.35
C GLU A 40 12.63 -13.50 3.35
N PRO A 41 12.48 -14.83 3.24
CA PRO A 41 11.20 -15.48 3.41
C PRO A 41 10.74 -15.23 4.85
N GLN A 42 10.11 -14.08 5.10
CA GLN A 42 9.39 -13.82 6.32
C GLN A 42 8.16 -14.70 6.24
N HIS A 43 8.36 -15.92 6.72
CA HIS A 43 7.32 -16.78 7.23
C HIS A 43 6.29 -15.90 7.98
N ASP A 44 5.05 -16.00 7.53
CA ASP A 44 3.81 -15.67 8.24
C ASP A 44 3.39 -14.20 8.40
N ASN A 45 4.28 -13.20 8.33
CA ASN A 45 3.86 -11.80 8.53
C ASN A 45 3.46 -11.08 7.24
N HIS A 46 2.15 -11.01 7.02
CA HIS A 46 1.48 -10.27 5.94
C HIS A 46 1.54 -8.74 6.11
N ALA A 47 2.07 -8.24 7.22
CA ALA A 47 2.11 -6.83 7.59
C ALA A 47 3.45 -6.15 7.21
N ILE A 48 3.36 -4.99 6.57
CA ILE A 48 4.50 -4.16 6.15
C ILE A 48 4.34 -2.76 6.75
N GLU A 49 5.26 -2.36 7.61
CA GLU A 49 5.34 -0.99 8.11
C GLU A 49 5.99 -0.06 7.08
N ILE A 50 5.35 1.09 6.80
CA ILE A 50 5.88 2.16 5.94
C ILE A 50 5.96 3.44 6.77
N LYS A 51 7.17 3.98 6.93
CA LYS A 51 7.45 5.11 7.85
C LYS A 51 7.53 6.45 7.14
N GLU A 52 7.62 6.43 5.82
CA GLU A 52 7.95 7.59 4.99
C GLU A 52 6.72 8.37 4.49
N CYS A 53 5.52 8.06 4.99
CA CYS A 53 4.30 8.71 4.54
C CYS A 53 3.27 8.91 5.66
N LYS A 54 2.41 9.93 5.48
CA LYS A 54 1.26 10.17 6.35
C LYS A 54 0.09 9.29 5.94
N ALA A 55 -0.68 8.77 6.89
CA ALA A 55 -1.82 7.90 6.62
C ALA A 55 -2.88 8.57 5.76
N ALA A 56 -3.16 9.86 6.00
CA ALA A 56 -4.11 10.64 5.18
C ALA A 56 -3.68 10.74 3.71
N ALA A 57 -2.38 11.00 3.45
CA ALA A 57 -1.85 11.05 2.10
C ALA A 57 -1.86 9.65 1.45
N PHE A 58 -1.52 8.63 2.24
CA PHE A 58 -1.54 7.25 1.77
C PHE A 58 -2.94 6.78 1.37
N LYS A 59 -3.98 7.17 2.11
CA LYS A 59 -5.38 6.83 1.77
C LYS A 59 -5.77 7.37 0.39
N ILE A 60 -5.31 8.57 0.04
CA ILE A 60 -5.54 9.17 -1.29
C ILE A 60 -4.74 8.42 -2.35
N LEU A 61 -3.47 8.12 -2.08
CA LEU A 61 -2.61 7.33 -2.98
C LEU A 61 -3.20 5.93 -3.24
N LEU A 62 -3.64 5.25 -2.19
CA LEU A 62 -4.24 3.92 -2.27
C LEU A 62 -5.48 3.97 -3.15
N ARG A 63 -6.38 4.94 -2.92
CA ARG A 63 -7.55 5.13 -3.80
C ARG A 63 -7.12 5.31 -5.26
N TYR A 64 -6.13 6.16 -5.51
CA TYR A 64 -5.61 6.38 -6.87
C TYR A 64 -5.03 5.10 -7.51
N ILE A 65 -4.32 4.27 -6.74
CA ILE A 65 -3.79 2.99 -7.22
C ILE A 65 -4.92 2.09 -7.73
N TYR A 66 -6.03 2.00 -7.00
CA TYR A 66 -7.17 1.14 -7.35
C TYR A 66 -8.10 1.72 -8.41
N THR A 67 -8.31 3.03 -8.44
CA THR A 67 -9.32 3.65 -9.32
C THR A 67 -8.73 4.39 -10.52
N GLY A 68 -7.44 4.71 -10.47
CA GLY A 68 -6.80 5.63 -11.43
C GLY A 68 -7.29 7.08 -11.33
N GLN A 69 -8.09 7.42 -10.30
CA GLN A 69 -8.70 8.74 -10.15
C GLN A 69 -8.22 9.43 -8.87
N ILE A 70 -7.84 10.69 -9.01
CA ILE A 70 -7.46 11.56 -7.89
C ILE A 70 -8.30 12.83 -7.92
N ASN A 71 -8.84 13.20 -6.76
CA ASN A 71 -9.56 14.46 -6.58
C ASN A 71 -8.63 15.38 -5.81
N LEU A 72 -8.00 16.31 -6.53
CA LEU A 72 -7.17 17.36 -5.96
C LEU A 72 -8.07 18.56 -5.63
N ALA A 73 -8.95 18.39 -4.65
CA ALA A 73 -9.64 19.54 -4.08
C ALA A 73 -8.60 20.33 -3.26
N LYS A 74 -8.44 21.62 -3.54
CA LYS A 74 -7.72 22.51 -2.64
C LYS A 74 -8.59 22.67 -1.39
N GLU A 75 -8.06 22.36 -0.22
CA GLU A 75 -8.62 22.92 1.01
C GLU A 75 -8.53 24.44 0.88
N THR A 76 -9.69 25.09 0.83
CA THR A 76 -9.83 26.55 0.78
C THR A 76 -10.06 27.06 2.19
#